data_AF-A0A8D9G7E9-F1
#
_entry.id   AF-A0A8D9G7E9-F1
#
_cell.length_a   1.000
_cell.length_b   1.000
_cell.length_c   1.000
_cell.angle_alpha   90.00
_cell.angle_beta   90.00
_cell.angle_gamma   90.00
#
_symmetry.space_group_name_H-M   'P 1'
#
loop_
_entity.id
_entity.type
_entity.pdbx_description
1 polymer ?
#
loop_
_entity_poly.entity_id
_entity_poly.type
_entity_poly.pdbx_seq_one_letter_code
_entity_poly.pdbx_strand_id
1 'polypeptide(L)'
;QVFDTKTQTWDFLRISNEEICRPSEYKSVTHEGAVYVKCEVERMTCKLHKGIRWSAADLGVMNMGWRSFSSLCVIENVLYLYSWKIYWYDSRDRLWKDLKGLDIYPRLSLSNHVKLNDYGGKMAVLWDEYDCGMKKEIWCAEIAIKKNLFGAPSGMLKYFDVLSQPVNDIS
;
A
#
# COMPACT_ATOMS: atom_id res chain seq x y z
N GLN A 1 -16.87 10.62 -3.41
CA GLN A 1 -18.21 10.04 -3.56
C GLN A 1 -18.24 8.76 -2.74
N VAL A 2 -19.35 8.45 -2.08
CA VAL A 2 -19.54 7.20 -1.34
C VAL A 2 -20.79 6.53 -1.88
N PHE A 3 -20.70 5.23 -2.16
CA PHE A 3 -21.83 4.44 -2.62
C PHE A 3 -22.37 3.63 -1.43
N ASP A 4 -23.63 3.86 -1.07
CA ASP A 4 -24.32 3.05 -0.06
C ASP A 4 -24.96 1.83 -0.75
N THR A 5 -24.52 0.64 -0.37
CA THR A 5 -24.99 -0.62 -0.97
C THR A 5 -26.40 -1.02 -0.53
N LYS A 6 -26.91 -0.49 0.59
CA LYS A 6 -28.26 -0.74 1.10
C LYS A 6 -29.28 0.15 0.39
N THR A 7 -28.98 1.43 0.24
CA THR A 7 -29.89 2.39 -0.41
C THR A 7 -29.68 2.48 -1.91
N GLN A 8 -28.57 1.94 -2.44
CA GLN A 8 -28.14 2.05 -3.84
C GLN A 8 -28.01 3.50 -4.32
N THR A 9 -27.66 4.41 -3.40
CA THR A 9 -27.50 5.84 -3.69
C THR A 9 -26.05 6.28 -3.61
N TRP A 10 -25.74 7.33 -4.36
CA TRP A 10 -24.45 8.02 -4.30
C TRP A 10 -24.55 9.26 -3.42
N ASP A 11 -23.75 9.28 -2.36
CA ASP A 11 -23.59 10.45 -1.51
C ASP A 11 -22.31 11.21 -1.86
N PHE A 12 -22.47 12.52 -2.05
CA PHE A 12 -21.37 13.43 -2.31
C PHE A 12 -20.87 14.01 -0.99
N LEU A 13 -19.87 13.36 -0.38
CA LEU A 13 -19.16 13.95 0.74
C LEU A 13 -18.50 15.25 0.29
N ARG A 14 -18.98 16.38 0.83
CA ARG A 14 -18.38 17.69 0.62
C ARG A 14 -17.00 17.68 1.23
N ILE A 15 -15.99 17.77 0.38
CA ILE A 15 -14.64 18.04 0.83
C ILE A 15 -14.58 19.55 1.10
N SER A 16 -14.19 19.95 2.31
CA SER A 16 -14.05 21.38 2.64
C SER A 16 -13.00 21.97 1.71
N ASN A 17 -13.48 22.80 0.81
CA ASN A 17 -12.73 23.32 -0.31
C ASN A 17 -11.95 24.55 0.16
N GLU A 18 -10.62 24.45 0.13
CA GLU A 18 -9.73 25.59 -0.12
C GLU A 18 -8.32 25.13 -0.57
N GLU A 19 -7.91 23.88 -0.34
CA GLU A 19 -6.57 23.39 -0.75
C GLU A 19 -6.56 21.98 -1.37
N ILE A 20 -7.54 21.61 -2.19
CA ILE A 20 -7.52 20.27 -2.79
C ILE A 20 -6.99 20.34 -4.22
N CYS A 21 -5.71 20.01 -4.30
CA CYS A 21 -5.04 19.27 -5.35
C CYS A 21 -5.78 19.16 -6.69
N ARG A 22 -5.16 19.74 -7.71
CA ARG A 22 -5.50 19.53 -9.13
C ARG A 22 -5.63 18.03 -9.45
N PRO A 23 -6.39 17.65 -10.50
CA PRO A 23 -6.52 16.25 -10.93
C PRO A 23 -5.13 15.63 -11.09
N SER A 24 -4.78 14.76 -10.16
CA SER A 24 -3.44 14.17 -9.99
C SER A 24 -3.57 12.78 -9.39
N GLU A 25 -2.45 12.06 -9.33
CA GLU A 25 -2.38 10.70 -8.78
C GLU A 25 -2.73 10.70 -7.28
N TYR A 26 -3.96 10.27 -6.98
CA TYR A 26 -4.41 10.02 -5.61
C TYR A 26 -4.09 8.58 -5.22
N LYS A 27 -3.61 8.41 -3.99
CA LYS A 27 -3.52 7.09 -3.35
C LYS A 27 -4.37 7.10 -2.08
N SER A 28 -5.03 5.99 -1.78
CA SER A 28 -5.85 5.88 -0.58
C SER A 28 -5.64 4.56 0.16
N VAL A 29 -5.86 4.59 1.48
CA VAL A 29 -5.82 3.40 2.33
C VAL A 29 -6.80 3.57 3.49
N THR A 30 -7.45 2.48 3.90
CA THR A 30 -8.35 2.48 5.05
C THR A 30 -7.66 1.83 6.24
N HIS A 31 -7.52 2.54 7.35
CA HIS A 31 -6.89 2.05 8.58
C HIS A 31 -7.65 2.57 9.79
N GLU A 32 -7.95 1.71 10.77
CA GLU A 32 -8.66 2.06 12.02
C GLU A 32 -9.98 2.84 11.79
N GLY A 33 -10.75 2.47 10.76
CA GLY A 33 -12.03 3.12 10.44
C GLY A 33 -11.91 4.54 9.88
N ALA A 34 -10.70 4.96 9.49
CA ALA A 34 -10.45 6.18 8.74
C ALA A 34 -9.90 5.87 7.35
N VAL A 35 -10.33 6.66 6.37
CA VAL A 35 -9.76 6.66 5.02
C VAL A 35 -8.69 7.75 4.96
N TYR A 36 -7.49 7.36 4.60
CA TYR A 36 -6.37 8.26 4.35
C TYR A 36 -6.24 8.44 2.84
N VAL A 37 -6.13 9.67 2.37
CA VAL A 37 -5.94 10.01 0.96
C VAL A 37 -4.71 10.88 0.85
N LYS A 38 -3.74 10.43 0.05
CA LYS A 38 -2.54 11.20 -0.29
C LYS A 38 -2.69 11.78 -1.69
N CYS A 39 -2.35 13.04 -1.79
CA CYS A 39 -2.11 13.75 -3.03
C CYS A 39 -0.60 13.87 -3.26
N GLU A 40 -0.09 13.28 -4.34
CA GLU A 40 1.35 13.24 -4.63
C GLU A 40 1.91 14.64 -4.96
N VAL A 41 1.14 15.48 -5.65
CA VAL A 41 1.58 16.80 -6.14
C VAL A 41 1.76 17.79 -4.99
N GLU A 42 0.73 17.99 -4.17
CA GLU A 42 0.79 18.92 -3.03
C GLU A 42 1.47 18.29 -1.80
N ARG A 43 1.91 17.03 -1.90
CA ARG A 43 2.50 16.23 -0.80
C ARG A 43 1.65 16.22 0.46
N MET A 44 0.34 16.43 0.31
CA MET A 44 -0.61 16.52 1.40
C MET A 44 -1.31 15.18 1.60
N THR A 45 -1.55 14.84 2.86
CA THR A 45 -2.37 13.68 3.25
C THR A 45 -3.56 14.14 4.07
N CYS A 46 -4.75 13.77 3.61
CA CYS A 46 -6.00 14.03 4.28
C CYS A 46 -6.53 12.75 4.93
N LYS A 47 -7.17 12.89 6.09
CA LYS A 47 -7.84 11.82 6.82
C LYS A 47 -9.34 12.10 6.83
N LEU A 48 -10.13 11.09 6.52
CA LEU A 48 -11.59 11.08 6.68
C LEU A 48 -11.96 10.01 7.71
N HIS A 49 -12.39 10.44 8.89
CA HIS A 49 -12.83 9.53 9.94
C HIS A 49 -14.35 9.40 9.95
N LYS A 50 -14.87 8.18 9.82
CA LYS A 50 -16.30 7.85 9.86
C LYS A 50 -17.19 8.66 8.88
N GLY A 51 -16.63 9.21 7.80
CA GLY A 51 -17.37 9.97 6.79
C GLY A 51 -17.83 11.37 7.22
N ILE A 52 -17.45 11.85 8.41
CA ILE A 52 -18.02 13.09 8.99
C ILE A 52 -17.24 14.34 8.57
N ARG A 53 -15.89 14.29 8.64
CA ARG A 53 -15.05 15.48 8.38
C ARG A 53 -13.68 15.08 7.87
N TRP A 54 -13.19 15.84 6.89
CA TRP A 54 -11.80 15.79 6.44
C TRP A 54 -10.91 16.61 7.38
N SER A 55 -9.76 16.07 7.75
CA SER A 55 -8.72 16.77 8.49
C SER A 55 -7.35 16.46 7.89
N ALA A 56 -6.34 17.28 8.19
CA ALA A 56 -4.96 16.89 7.95
C ALA A 56 -4.67 15.56 8.68
N ALA A 57 -3.99 14.63 8.02
CA ALA A 57 -3.55 13.40 8.66
C ALA A 57 -2.35 13.70 9.58
N ASP A 58 -2.21 12.94 10.67
CA ASP A 58 -1.04 13.04 11.52
C ASP A 58 0.23 12.75 10.70
N LEU A 59 1.11 13.75 10.67
CA LEU A 59 2.37 13.73 9.93
C LEU A 59 3.25 12.52 10.30
N GLY A 60 3.18 12.04 11.55
CA GLY A 60 3.99 10.90 12.03
C GLY A 60 3.65 9.56 11.36
N VAL A 61 2.39 9.31 10.99
CA VAL A 61 1.99 8.09 10.29
C VAL A 61 2.53 8.09 8.86
N MET A 62 2.71 9.26 8.24
CA MET A 62 2.78 9.37 6.77
C MET A 62 4.06 10.03 6.25
N ASN A 63 4.81 10.79 7.07
CA ASN A 63 5.98 11.57 6.62
C ASN A 63 7.19 10.73 6.16
N MET A 64 7.40 9.54 6.71
CA MET A 64 8.52 8.68 6.30
C MET A 64 8.14 7.69 5.19
N GLY A 65 6.85 7.38 5.06
CA GLY A 65 6.46 6.12 4.42
C GLY A 65 5.86 6.26 3.03
N TRP A 66 4.83 7.09 2.88
CA TRP A 66 4.06 7.14 1.64
C TRP A 66 4.76 8.04 0.63
N ARG A 67 5.66 7.50 -0.19
CA ARG A 67 6.35 8.20 -1.28
C ARG A 67 5.72 7.85 -2.64
N SER A 68 6.12 8.53 -3.71
CA SER A 68 5.51 8.36 -5.05
C SER A 68 5.62 6.93 -5.60
N PHE A 69 6.66 6.18 -5.23
CA PHE A 69 6.83 4.77 -5.61
C PHE A 69 6.41 3.76 -4.54
N SER A 70 5.78 4.22 -3.46
CA SER A 70 5.36 3.32 -2.39
C SER A 70 3.98 2.73 -2.60
N SER A 71 3.80 1.51 -2.11
CA SER A 71 2.50 0.82 -2.04
C SER A 71 2.12 0.56 -0.59
N LEU A 72 0.83 0.68 -0.27
CA LEU A 72 0.29 0.46 1.07
C LEU A 72 -0.77 -0.63 1.01
N CYS A 73 -0.85 -1.42 2.06
CA CYS A 73 -2.00 -2.28 2.32
C CYS A 73 -2.28 -2.35 3.82
N VAL A 74 -3.47 -2.82 4.18
CA VAL A 74 -3.81 -3.14 5.58
C VAL A 74 -4.17 -4.61 5.65
N ILE A 75 -3.52 -5.34 6.54
CA ILE A 75 -3.75 -6.76 6.77
C ILE A 75 -3.98 -6.94 8.27
N GLU A 76 -5.13 -7.51 8.64
CA GLU A 76 -5.54 -7.69 10.05
C GLU A 76 -5.35 -6.42 10.91
N ASN A 77 -5.81 -5.28 10.39
CA ASN A 77 -5.68 -3.95 11.02
C ASN A 77 -4.25 -3.44 11.24
N VAL A 78 -3.24 -4.03 10.61
CA VAL A 78 -1.87 -3.49 10.60
C VAL A 78 -1.60 -2.86 9.24
N LEU A 79 -1.12 -1.61 9.24
CA LEU A 79 -0.72 -0.91 8.03
C LEU A 79 0.69 -1.36 7.59
N TYR A 80 0.81 -1.77 6.33
CA TYR A 80 2.07 -2.14 5.69
C TYR A 80 2.39 -1.19 4.55
N LEU A 81 3.68 -1.01 4.32
CA LEU A 81 4.23 -0.12 3.32
C LEU A 81 5.39 -0.78 2.61
N TYR A 82 5.41 -0.68 1.28
CA TYR A 82 6.62 -0.93 0.50
C TYR A 82 7.33 0.39 0.18
N SER A 83 8.59 0.53 0.59
CA SER A 83 9.51 1.58 0.15
C SER A 83 10.94 1.04 0.14
N TRP A 84 11.35 0.41 -0.96
CA TRP A 84 12.60 -0.39 -1.09
C TRP A 84 12.62 -1.69 -0.27
N LYS A 85 11.97 -1.68 0.89
CA LYS A 85 11.67 -2.83 1.76
C LYS A 85 10.22 -2.77 2.20
N ILE A 86 9.74 -3.83 2.82
CA ILE A 86 8.41 -3.85 3.44
C ILE A 86 8.56 -3.42 4.90
N TYR A 87 7.75 -2.44 5.30
CA TYR A 87 7.61 -1.92 6.65
C TYR A 87 6.20 -2.17 7.14
N TRP A 88 6.03 -2.14 8.46
CA TRP A 88 4.74 -2.11 9.12
C TRP A 88 4.69 -0.94 10.10
N TYR A 89 3.51 -0.39 10.31
CA TYR A 89 3.30 0.71 11.25
C TYR A 89 3.01 0.17 12.65
N ASP A 90 3.87 0.48 13.61
CA ASP A 90 3.62 0.21 15.02
C ASP A 90 2.80 1.35 15.61
N SER A 91 1.50 1.14 15.81
CA SER A 91 0.61 2.15 16.36
C SER A 91 0.95 2.53 17.81
N ARG A 92 1.64 1.65 18.56
CA ARG A 92 2.06 1.92 19.95
C ARG A 92 3.19 2.93 19.97
N ASP A 93 4.23 2.68 19.19
CA ASP A 93 5.42 3.54 19.13
C ASP A 93 5.26 4.68 18.13
N ARG A 94 4.20 4.65 17.31
CA ARG A 94 3.89 5.58 16.22
C ARG A 94 5.00 5.68 15.16
N LEU A 95 5.65 4.56 14.88
CA LEU A 95 6.82 4.48 14.00
C LEU A 95 6.69 3.36 12.97
N TRP A 96 7.30 3.56 11.81
CA TRP A 96 7.50 2.51 10.82
C TRP A 96 8.66 1.61 11.22
N LYS A 97 8.45 0.29 11.15
CA LYS A 97 9.45 -0.72 11.48
C LYS A 97 9.60 -1.71 10.33
N ASP A 98 10.82 -2.19 10.11
CA ASP A 98 11.09 -3.23 9.11
C ASP A 98 10.24 -4.47 9.38
N LEU A 99 9.66 -5.05 8.32
CA LEU A 99 9.09 -6.38 8.40
C LEU A 99 10.22 -7.42 8.37
N LYS A 100 10.54 -7.99 9.54
CA LYS A 100 11.61 -8.99 9.70
C LYS A 100 11.23 -10.33 9.06
N GLY A 101 12.24 -11.12 8.70
CA GLY A 101 12.06 -12.46 8.12
C GLY A 101 12.02 -12.46 6.59
N LEU A 102 12.29 -11.32 5.95
CA LEU A 102 12.34 -11.16 4.50
C LEU A 102 13.75 -10.89 3.93
N ASP A 103 14.79 -11.00 4.77
CA ASP A 103 16.14 -10.53 4.45
C ASP A 103 16.86 -11.34 3.35
N ILE A 104 16.38 -12.54 3.01
CA ILE A 104 17.03 -13.48 2.08
C ILE A 104 16.43 -13.40 0.67
N TYR A 105 15.37 -12.61 0.46
CA TYR A 105 14.61 -12.68 -0.79
C TYR A 105 15.11 -11.68 -1.82
N PRO A 106 15.69 -12.15 -2.94
CA PRO A 106 16.14 -11.27 -4.00
C PRO A 106 14.89 -10.72 -4.72
N ARG A 107 15.01 -9.53 -5.32
CA ARG A 107 14.16 -8.97 -6.41
C ARG A 107 13.12 -7.91 -6.08
N LEU A 108 12.74 -7.65 -4.83
CA LEU A 108 11.83 -6.52 -4.58
C LEU A 108 12.49 -5.16 -4.91
N SER A 109 13.78 -5.02 -4.59
CA SER A 109 14.50 -3.74 -4.62
C SER A 109 14.72 -3.09 -5.99
N LEU A 110 14.42 -3.79 -7.09
CA LEU A 110 14.70 -3.31 -8.45
C LEU A 110 13.46 -2.73 -9.16
N SER A 111 12.27 -2.92 -8.60
CA SER A 111 11.02 -2.44 -9.20
C SER A 111 10.57 -1.10 -8.60
N ASN A 112 10.22 -0.17 -9.48
CA ASN A 112 9.52 1.08 -9.11
C ASN A 112 7.99 0.91 -9.03
N HIS A 113 7.46 -0.26 -9.40
CA HIS A 113 6.03 -0.53 -9.46
C HIS A 113 5.67 -1.80 -8.67
N VAL A 114 5.77 -1.70 -7.36
CA VAL A 114 5.31 -2.75 -6.45
C VAL A 114 3.87 -2.46 -6.02
N LYS A 115 3.04 -3.49 -5.92
CA LYS A 115 1.71 -3.46 -5.30
C LYS A 115 1.64 -4.48 -4.16
N LEU A 116 1.25 -4.00 -2.98
CA LEU A 116 0.89 -4.82 -1.84
C LEU A 116 -0.62 -4.99 -1.77
N ASN A 117 -1.11 -6.18 -1.45
CA ASN A 117 -2.52 -6.42 -1.21
C ASN A 117 -2.75 -7.46 -0.09
N ASP A 118 -3.91 -7.37 0.56
CA ASP A 118 -4.37 -8.43 1.47
C ASP A 118 -4.87 -9.62 0.65
N TYR A 119 -4.36 -10.80 0.99
CA TYR A 119 -4.74 -12.08 0.43
C TYR A 119 -5.11 -13.05 1.57
N GLY A 120 -6.27 -12.81 2.18
CA GLY A 120 -6.82 -13.67 3.23
C GLY A 120 -5.97 -13.68 4.51
N GLY A 121 -5.48 -12.51 4.95
CA GLY A 121 -4.59 -12.39 6.10
C GLY A 121 -3.11 -12.62 5.77
N LYS A 122 -2.80 -12.99 4.52
CA LYS A 122 -1.45 -12.99 3.97
C LYS A 122 -1.22 -11.74 3.13
N MET A 123 0.03 -11.49 2.79
CA MET A 123 0.41 -10.40 1.91
C MET A 123 0.70 -10.94 0.51
N ALA A 124 -0.05 -10.47 -0.48
CA ALA A 124 0.31 -10.63 -1.88
C ALA A 124 1.16 -9.43 -2.32
N VAL A 125 2.30 -9.71 -2.96
CA VAL A 125 3.18 -8.70 -3.54
C VAL A 125 3.25 -8.93 -5.03
N LEU A 126 2.94 -7.91 -5.82
CA LEU A 126 3.12 -7.92 -7.27
C LEU A 126 4.14 -6.86 -7.65
N TRP A 127 5.07 -7.18 -8.54
CA TRP A 127 6.03 -6.21 -9.04
C TRP A 127 6.43 -6.55 -10.46
N ASP A 128 7.01 -5.56 -11.14
CA ASP A 128 7.61 -5.77 -12.45
C ASP A 128 9.12 -5.86 -12.38
N GLU A 129 9.71 -6.68 -13.24
CA GLU A 129 11.14 -6.67 -13.47
C GLU A 129 11.41 -6.07 -14.85
N TYR A 130 12.30 -5.08 -14.89
CA TYR A 130 12.78 -4.48 -16.14
C TYR A 130 14.11 -5.12 -16.50
N ASP A 131 14.16 -5.81 -17.64
CA ASP A 131 15.42 -6.23 -18.23
C ASP A 131 15.79 -5.32 -19.40
N CYS A 132 16.87 -4.55 -19.25
CA CYS A 132 17.60 -3.82 -20.31
C CYS A 132 16.78 -3.21 -21.47
N GLY A 133 15.58 -2.67 -21.20
CA GLY A 133 14.73 -2.00 -22.19
C GLY A 133 13.74 -2.88 -22.96
N MET A 134 13.63 -4.18 -22.68
CA MET A 134 12.60 -5.05 -23.27
C MET A 134 12.03 -6.08 -22.29
N LYS A 135 10.73 -6.35 -22.47
CA LYS A 135 9.88 -7.37 -21.82
C LYS A 135 9.82 -7.31 -20.28
N LYS A 136 8.62 -7.01 -19.81
CA LYS A 136 8.24 -6.81 -18.42
C LYS A 136 7.65 -8.10 -17.87
N GLU A 137 8.44 -8.88 -17.13
CA GLU A 137 7.89 -9.99 -16.35
C GLU A 137 7.15 -9.42 -15.15
N ILE A 138 5.91 -9.84 -14.95
CA ILE A 138 5.16 -9.53 -13.74
C ILE A 138 5.39 -10.69 -12.77
N TRP A 139 6.00 -10.38 -11.65
CA TRP A 139 6.21 -11.31 -10.56
C TRP A 139 5.10 -11.20 -9.53
N CYS A 140 4.83 -12.31 -8.87
CA CYS A 140 4.01 -12.34 -7.67
C CYS A 140 4.72 -13.10 -6.55
N ALA A 141 4.41 -12.72 -5.31
CA ALA A 141 4.84 -13.43 -4.12
C ALA A 141 3.70 -13.48 -3.10
N GLU A 142 3.57 -14.62 -2.44
CA GLU A 142 2.73 -14.78 -1.26
C GLU A 142 3.63 -14.79 -0.02
N ILE A 143 3.40 -13.85 0.89
CA ILE A 143 4.10 -13.73 2.16
C ILE A 143 3.11 -14.01 3.28
N ALA A 144 3.37 -15.06 4.06
CA ALA A 144 2.65 -15.30 5.30
C ALA A 144 3.15 -14.32 6.37
N ILE A 145 2.20 -13.73 7.10
CA ILE A 145 2.50 -12.86 8.24
C ILE A 145 2.24 -13.64 9.52
N LYS A 146 3.25 -13.69 10.39
CA LYS A 146 3.14 -14.26 11.75
C LYS A 146 3.40 -13.17 12.77
N LYS A 147 2.58 -13.11 13.81
CA LYS A 147 2.81 -12.20 14.94
C LYS A 147 3.58 -12.94 16.03
N ASN A 148 4.59 -12.29 16.60
CA ASN A 148 5.30 -12.82 17.78
C ASN A 148 4.49 -12.60 19.07
N LEU A 149 5.03 -13.04 20.22
CA LEU A 149 4.39 -12.89 21.54
C LEU A 149 4.03 -11.43 21.89
N PHE A 150 4.72 -10.45 21.31
CA PHE A 150 4.48 -9.02 21.54
C PHE A 150 3.59 -8.37 20.46
N GLY A 151 3.00 -9.18 19.58
CA GLY A 151 2.14 -8.75 18.48
C GLY A 151 2.88 -8.16 17.28
N ALA A 152 4.22 -8.15 17.28
CA ALA A 152 4.98 -7.62 16.16
C ALA A 152 4.97 -8.63 14.99
N PRO A 153 4.64 -8.19 13.76
CA PRO A 153 4.60 -9.05 12.59
C PRO A 153 6.00 -9.41 12.09
N SER A 154 6.10 -10.60 11.51
CA SER A 154 7.24 -11.11 10.77
C SER A 154 6.74 -11.80 9.50
N GLY A 155 7.42 -11.55 8.38
CA GLY A 155 7.13 -12.14 7.09
C GLY A 155 7.84 -13.47 6.89
N MET A 156 7.20 -14.36 6.13
CA MET A 156 7.78 -15.60 5.63
C MET A 156 7.28 -15.84 4.21
N LEU A 157 8.18 -15.88 3.23
CA LEU A 157 7.80 -16.19 1.84
C LEU A 157 7.23 -17.61 1.78
N LYS A 158 6.06 -17.76 1.16
CA LYS A 158 5.41 -19.04 0.92
C LYS A 158 5.61 -19.51 -0.50
N TYR A 159 5.47 -18.59 -1.44
CA TYR A 159 5.52 -18.88 -2.86
C TYR A 159 5.90 -17.62 -3.63
N PHE A 160 6.55 -17.79 -4.78
CA PHE A 160 6.78 -16.72 -5.74
C PHE A 160 6.74 -17.31 -7.15
N ASP A 161 6.23 -16.54 -8.12
CA ASP A 161 6.09 -16.98 -9.51
C ASP A 161 6.07 -15.81 -10.50
N VAL A 162 6.20 -16.14 -11.78
CA VAL A 162 6.05 -15.21 -12.92
C VAL A 162 4.65 -15.36 -13.49
N LEU A 163 3.83 -14.32 -13.35
CA LEU A 163 2.44 -14.29 -13.85
C LEU A 163 2.34 -14.02 -15.36
N SER A 164 3.33 -13.37 -15.95
CA SER A 164 3.36 -13.13 -17.40
C SER A 164 4.75 -13.32 -17.93
N GLN A 165 4.94 -14.40 -18.69
CA GLN A 165 6.05 -14.50 -19.61
C GLN A 165 5.72 -13.67 -20.83
N PRO A 166 6.70 -12.94 -21.36
CA PRO A 166 6.41 -12.04 -22.44
C PRO A 166 6.17 -12.83 -23.73
N VAL A 167 5.12 -12.51 -24.48
CA VAL A 167 4.79 -13.18 -25.76
C VAL A 167 5.97 -13.03 -26.72
N ASN A 168 6.57 -14.13 -27.15
CA ASN A 168 7.49 -14.12 -28.29
C ASN A 168 6.60 -14.03 -29.54
N ASP A 169 6.28 -12.82 -29.99
CA ASP A 169 5.87 -12.63 -31.38
C ASP A 169 7.12 -12.86 -32.22
N ILE A 170 7.29 -14.10 -32.67
CA ILE A 170 8.23 -14.44 -33.73
C ILE A 170 7.54 -14.05 -35.03
N SER A 171 8.14 -13.07 -35.71
CA SER A 171 7.80 -12.59 -37.05
C SER A 171 7.68 -13.70 -38.10
#